data_AF-A0A0R2XG24-F1
#
_entry.id   AF-A0A0R2XG24-F1
#
_cell.length_a   1.000
_cell.length_b   1.000
_cell.length_c   1.000
_cell.angle_alpha   90.00
_cell.angle_beta   90.00
_cell.angle_gamma   90.00
#
_symmetry.space_group_name_H-M   'P 1'
#
loop_
_entity.id
_entity.type
_entity.pdbx_description
1 polymer ?
#
loop_
_entity_poly.entity_id
_entity_poly.type
_entity_poly.pdbx_seq_one_letter_code
_entity_poly.pdbx_strand_id
1 'polypeptide(L)'
;MNDLINNIVVCLASWFWLWLLLVLGGFLLLLPIVGERRRRALDANYRARAQAYAEFRKLAESDPAKWPAFLEFLAVSFGAEGQAWTVRDSQGALQALGVPAEDIESIIAHHHAADEKEFSLQHPPVQLRALNSLAKRILGLLGKVALLLLAISTLPEPANASEWSEAEQLFDQALAAPAGSDPAAALYAEAAHKFQAAAAAGQRPGAAWYNAGNAWFQTGALGRSIAAYRQARIYRPFDSMLLENLTAARALALNDVPKDSAVWFPSLWLKALLLVLCALLGATILIYLRYRGRAWATACLVVLVLCGLTLRLLYVSVQMSGRQGVVIADSVLARKGPSYAYAAAFHEPLHDGVELTVQETRKEWGLVSLVDGRECWVPLSQVQLIH
;
A
#
# COMPACT_ATOMS: atom_id res chain seq x y z
N MET A 1 -15.64 -6.99 12.57
CA MET A 1 -14.42 -6.18 12.26
C MET A 1 -14.84 -5.03 11.36
N ASN A 2 -14.29 -3.82 11.55
CA ASN A 2 -14.82 -2.60 10.91
C ASN A 2 -14.54 -2.62 9.38
N ASP A 3 -15.56 -2.36 8.54
CA ASP A 3 -15.45 -2.37 7.07
C ASP A 3 -14.32 -1.47 6.55
N LEU A 4 -14.01 -0.42 7.29
CA LEU A 4 -12.88 0.47 7.04
C LEU A 4 -11.55 -0.28 6.94
N ILE A 5 -11.26 -1.20 7.86
CA ILE A 5 -9.99 -1.94 7.89
C ILE A 5 -9.89 -2.84 6.66
N ASN A 6 -10.98 -3.54 6.32
CA ASN A 6 -11.04 -4.37 5.11
C ASN A 6 -10.76 -3.52 3.87
N ASN A 7 -11.42 -2.36 3.74
CA ASN A 7 -11.24 -1.47 2.61
C ASN A 7 -9.80 -0.94 2.51
N ILE A 8 -9.16 -0.60 3.64
CA ILE A 8 -7.75 -0.20 3.68
C ILE A 8 -6.86 -1.35 3.18
N VAL A 9 -7.05 -2.56 3.68
CA VAL A 9 -6.25 -3.73 3.27
C VAL A 9 -6.42 -4.02 1.79
N VAL A 10 -7.65 -4.00 1.28
CA VAL A 10 -7.95 -4.16 -0.14
C VAL A 10 -7.24 -3.09 -0.96
N CYS A 11 -7.32 -1.82 -0.55
CA CYS A 11 -6.65 -0.72 -1.25
C CYS A 11 -5.13 -0.89 -1.29
N LEU A 12 -4.51 -1.21 -0.15
CA LEU A 12 -3.05 -1.43 -0.06
C LEU A 12 -2.61 -2.61 -0.93
N ALA A 13 -3.39 -3.70 -0.94
CA ALA A 13 -3.05 -4.90 -1.68
C ALA A 13 -3.31 -4.79 -3.20
N SER A 14 -4.39 -4.14 -3.61
CA SER A 14 -4.73 -3.93 -5.02
C SER A 14 -3.72 -3.01 -5.71
N TRP A 15 -3.23 -1.99 -5.00
CA TRP A 15 -2.23 -1.03 -5.51
C TRP A 15 -0.83 -1.29 -4.94
N PHE A 16 -0.53 -2.54 -4.58
CA PHE A 16 0.69 -2.92 -3.85
C PHE A 16 1.98 -2.35 -4.45
N TRP A 17 2.17 -2.47 -5.77
CA TRP A 17 3.38 -1.99 -6.44
C TRP A 17 3.52 -0.47 -6.40
N LEU A 18 2.41 0.27 -6.55
CA LEU A 18 2.40 1.73 -6.46
C LEU A 18 2.81 2.17 -5.06
N TRP A 19 2.22 1.56 -4.02
CA TRP A 19 2.60 1.86 -2.64
C TRP A 19 4.05 1.48 -2.32
N LEU A 20 4.53 0.35 -2.82
CA LEU A 20 5.91 -0.09 -2.62
C LEU A 20 6.91 0.90 -3.23
N LEU A 21 6.63 1.40 -4.44
CA LEU A 21 7.43 2.44 -5.09
C LEU A 21 7.40 3.76 -4.31
N LEU A 22 6.25 4.15 -3.77
CA LEU A 22 6.14 5.34 -2.91
C LEU A 22 6.96 5.19 -1.62
N VAL A 23 6.92 4.03 -0.97
CA VAL A 23 7.75 3.73 0.21
C VAL A 23 9.24 3.82 -0.13
N LEU A 24 9.66 3.22 -1.24
CA LEU A 24 11.05 3.27 -1.70
C LEU A 24 11.49 4.70 -2.05
N GLY A 25 10.65 5.44 -2.77
CA GLY A 25 10.91 6.84 -3.14
C GLY A 25 11.04 7.73 -1.90
N GLY A 26 10.13 7.59 -0.93
CA GLY A 26 10.20 8.30 0.35
C GLY A 26 11.49 7.98 1.13
N PHE A 27 11.89 6.71 1.17
CA PHE A 27 13.16 6.30 1.78
C PHE A 27 14.37 6.98 1.12
N LEU A 28 14.45 6.96 -0.22
CA LEU A 28 15.55 7.57 -0.97
C LEU A 28 15.63 9.09 -0.78
N LEU A 29 14.48 9.77 -0.73
CA LEU A 29 14.40 11.22 -0.47
C LEU A 29 14.88 11.60 0.94
N LEU A 30 14.62 10.76 1.94
CA LEU A 30 15.02 11.01 3.33
C LEU A 30 16.49 10.66 3.61
N LEU A 31 17.08 9.77 2.82
CA LEU A 31 18.46 9.30 2.99
C LEU A 31 19.51 10.44 3.08
N PRO A 32 19.58 11.42 2.14
CA PRO A 32 20.54 12.51 2.23
C PRO A 32 20.29 13.41 3.44
N ILE A 33 19.02 13.65 3.80
CA ILE A 33 18.64 14.47 4.95
C ILE A 33 19.13 13.83 6.26
N VAL A 34 18.96 12.52 6.40
CA VAL A 34 19.42 11.77 7.57
C VAL A 34 20.95 11.77 7.65
N GLY A 35 21.64 11.56 6.52
CA GLY A 35 23.09 11.65 6.44
C GLY A 35 23.62 13.02 6.87
N GLU A 36 23.02 14.09 6.36
CA GLU A 36 23.36 15.47 6.71
C GLU A 36 23.13 15.77 8.20
N ARG A 37 21.97 15.37 8.73
CA ARG A 37 21.66 15.52 10.17
C ARG A 37 22.64 14.76 11.06
N ARG A 38 23.12 13.59 10.62
CA ARG A 38 24.16 12.85 11.37
C ARG A 38 25.51 13.54 11.31
N ARG A 39 25.95 14.03 10.15
CA ARG A 39 27.22 14.77 10.02
C ARG A 39 27.25 15.97 10.96
N ARG A 40 26.18 16.78 10.94
CA ARG A 40 26.01 17.90 11.89
C ARG A 40 26.02 17.45 13.35
N ALA A 41 25.49 16.28 13.68
CA ALA A 41 25.48 15.80 15.06
C ALA A 41 26.87 15.37 15.55
N LEU A 42 27.71 14.82 14.68
CA LEU A 42 29.03 14.27 15.03
C LEU A 42 30.16 15.30 14.96
N ASP A 43 30.10 16.23 14.02
CA ASP A 43 31.15 17.23 13.79
C ASP A 43 30.63 18.64 14.11
N ALA A 44 31.15 19.22 15.20
CA ALA A 44 30.77 20.56 15.66
C ALA A 44 31.21 21.65 14.67
N ASN A 45 32.40 21.52 14.07
CA ASN A 45 32.92 22.46 13.08
C ASN A 45 32.06 22.40 11.81
N TYR A 46 31.72 21.20 11.35
CA TYR A 46 30.79 21.03 10.23
C TYR A 46 29.41 21.65 10.52
N ARG A 47 28.90 21.50 11.74
CA ARG A 47 27.63 22.11 12.16
C ARG A 47 27.69 23.63 12.15
N ALA A 48 28.74 24.22 12.72
CA ALA A 48 28.93 25.67 12.76
C ALA A 48 29.01 26.24 11.33
N ARG A 49 29.81 25.62 10.45
CA ARG A 49 29.92 26.00 9.03
C ARG A 49 28.57 25.93 8.32
N ALA A 50 27.83 24.84 8.52
CA ALA A 50 26.51 24.66 7.91
C ALA A 50 25.46 25.65 8.44
N GLN A 51 25.57 26.08 9.70
CA GLN A 51 24.71 27.11 10.28
C GLN A 51 25.06 28.50 9.74
N ALA A 52 26.34 28.89 9.74
CA ALA A 52 26.80 30.17 9.21
C ALA A 52 26.43 30.32 7.72
N TYR A 53 26.61 29.27 6.92
CA TYR A 53 26.17 29.26 5.52
C TYR A 53 24.64 29.38 5.37
N ALA A 54 23.87 28.74 6.24
CA ALA A 54 22.41 28.81 6.21
C ALA A 54 21.90 30.21 6.59
N GLU A 55 22.49 30.88 7.58
CA GLU A 55 22.17 32.26 7.93
C GLU A 55 22.55 33.22 6.79
N PHE A 56 23.76 33.10 6.24
CA PHE A 56 24.18 33.86 5.04
C PHE A 56 23.20 33.71 3.87
N ARG A 57 22.74 32.47 3.60
CA ARG A 57 21.83 32.18 2.49
C ARG A 57 20.40 32.71 2.70
N LYS A 58 19.92 32.83 3.93
CA LYS A 58 18.58 33.37 4.24
C LYS A 58 18.49 34.86 3.93
N LEU A 59 19.60 35.58 4.03
CA LEU A 59 19.65 37.02 3.83
C LEU A 59 19.54 37.37 2.33
N ALA A 60 18.76 38.41 2.03
CA ALA A 60 18.64 38.93 0.67
C ALA A 60 19.94 39.62 0.25
N GLU A 61 20.26 39.67 -1.06
CA GLU A 61 21.46 40.36 -1.56
C GLU A 61 21.54 41.84 -1.18
N SER A 62 20.39 42.49 -1.00
CA SER A 62 20.29 43.89 -0.57
C SER A 62 20.30 44.07 0.95
N ASP A 63 20.37 42.98 1.74
CA ASP A 63 20.35 43.05 3.19
C ASP A 63 21.73 43.49 3.72
N PRO A 64 21.82 44.59 4.50
CA PRO A 64 23.09 45.04 5.08
C PRO A 64 23.78 43.96 5.93
N ALA A 65 23.03 43.04 6.53
CA ALA A 65 23.58 41.96 7.35
C ALA A 65 24.25 40.85 6.52
N LYS A 66 24.09 40.84 5.19
CA LYS A 66 24.59 39.75 4.34
C LYS A 66 26.12 39.71 4.25
N TRP A 67 26.76 40.88 4.23
CA TRP A 67 28.22 40.97 4.21
C TRP A 67 28.84 40.46 5.53
N PRO A 68 28.40 40.93 6.73
CA PRO A 68 28.81 40.33 8.00
C PRO A 68 28.60 38.80 8.08
N ALA A 69 27.44 38.30 7.62
CA ALA A 69 27.16 36.86 7.63
C ALA A 69 28.08 36.06 6.68
N PHE A 70 28.53 36.66 5.58
CA PHE A 70 29.52 36.07 4.68
C PHE A 70 30.90 35.97 5.34
N LEU A 71 31.34 37.03 6.04
CA LEU A 71 32.60 37.03 6.78
C LEU A 71 32.58 36.03 7.93
N GLU A 72 31.47 35.93 8.66
CA GLU A 72 31.26 34.91 9.70
C GLU A 72 31.33 33.49 9.11
N PHE A 73 30.71 33.24 7.94
CA PHE A 73 30.82 31.97 7.23
C PHE A 73 32.28 31.64 6.86
N LEU A 74 33.05 32.59 6.36
CA LEU A 74 34.47 32.39 6.06
C LEU A 74 35.27 32.11 7.34
N ALA A 75 35.08 32.90 8.40
CA ALA A 75 35.75 32.72 9.68
C ALA A 75 35.53 31.32 10.26
N VAL A 76 34.27 30.86 10.30
CA VAL A 76 33.91 29.52 10.77
C VAL A 76 34.43 28.41 9.83
N SER A 77 34.54 28.68 8.53
CA SER A 77 35.09 27.74 7.55
C SER A 77 36.59 27.49 7.75
N PHE A 78 37.34 28.53 8.13
CA PHE A 78 38.80 28.47 8.32
C PHE A 78 39.25 28.34 9.79
N GLY A 79 38.31 28.17 10.73
CA GLY A 79 38.63 27.90 12.14
C GLY A 79 39.02 29.13 12.95
N ALA A 80 38.64 30.33 12.51
CA ALA A 80 38.83 31.60 13.21
C ALA A 80 37.55 32.10 13.89
N GLU A 81 36.71 31.18 14.38
CA GLU A 81 35.42 31.49 15.00
C GLU A 81 35.60 32.39 16.24
N GLY A 82 34.86 33.51 16.29
CA GLY A 82 34.95 34.49 17.37
C GLY A 82 36.15 35.45 17.29
N GLN A 83 36.94 35.41 16.22
CA GLN A 83 38.02 36.38 15.95
C GLN A 83 37.60 37.37 14.87
N ALA A 84 38.23 38.56 14.88
CA ALA A 84 38.02 39.55 13.82
C ALA A 84 38.57 38.99 12.50
N TRP A 85 37.70 38.83 11.50
CA TRP A 85 38.06 38.31 10.19
C TRP A 85 38.46 39.45 9.26
N THR A 86 39.74 39.55 8.92
CA THR A 86 40.30 40.70 8.18
C THR A 86 40.35 40.48 6.67
N VAL A 87 40.66 41.55 5.94
CA VAL A 87 40.95 41.51 4.50
C VAL A 87 42.09 40.53 4.18
N ARG A 88 43.14 40.53 5.01
CA ARG A 88 44.30 39.64 4.86
C ARG A 88 43.91 38.17 5.07
N ASP A 89 43.03 37.90 6.03
CA ASP A 89 42.53 36.55 6.28
C ASP A 89 41.70 36.04 5.10
N SER A 90 40.83 36.89 4.55
CA SER A 90 40.04 36.59 3.35
C SER A 90 40.94 36.29 2.14
N GLN A 91 41.95 37.13 1.89
CA GLN A 91 42.89 36.95 0.79
C GLN A 91 43.67 35.63 0.93
N GLY A 92 44.25 35.36 2.10
CA GLY A 92 45.01 34.12 2.35
C GLY A 92 44.15 32.87 2.25
N ALA A 93 42.93 32.91 2.82
CA ALA A 93 41.95 31.84 2.78
C ALA A 93 41.50 31.48 1.35
N LEU A 94 41.15 32.50 0.55
CA LEU A 94 40.67 32.30 -0.83
C LEU A 94 41.80 31.87 -1.78
N GLN A 95 43.03 32.37 -1.59
CA GLN A 95 44.21 31.90 -2.32
C GLN A 95 44.51 30.43 -2.02
N ALA A 96 44.42 30.01 -0.76
CA ALA A 96 44.61 28.62 -0.37
C ALA A 96 43.57 27.66 -0.98
N LEU A 97 42.38 28.17 -1.31
CA LEU A 97 41.31 27.44 -2.02
C LEU A 97 41.47 27.44 -3.54
N GLY A 98 42.44 28.18 -4.09
CA GLY A 98 42.64 28.30 -5.55
C GLY A 98 41.54 29.11 -6.25
N VAL A 99 40.90 30.04 -5.55
CA VAL A 99 39.90 30.96 -6.13
C VAL A 99 40.59 31.88 -7.14
N PRO A 100 39.96 32.19 -8.31
CA PRO A 100 40.53 33.11 -9.30
C PRO A 100 40.88 34.48 -8.72
N ALA A 101 41.95 35.10 -9.22
CA ALA A 101 42.45 36.38 -8.71
C ALA A 101 41.40 37.52 -8.82
N GLU A 102 40.60 37.52 -9.89
CA GLU A 102 39.52 38.50 -10.12
C GLU A 102 38.43 38.43 -9.03
N ASP A 103 38.03 37.23 -8.63
CA ASP A 103 37.04 37.02 -7.55
C ASP A 103 37.60 37.45 -6.19
N ILE A 104 38.90 37.20 -5.95
CA ILE A 104 39.60 37.64 -4.74
C ILE A 104 39.64 39.18 -4.68
N GLU A 105 39.98 39.84 -5.79
CA GLU A 105 39.99 41.31 -5.88
C GLU A 105 38.59 41.92 -5.63
N SER A 106 37.53 41.31 -6.18
CA SER A 106 36.15 41.73 -5.94
C SER A 106 35.76 41.65 -4.46
N ILE A 107 36.14 40.56 -3.77
CA ILE A 107 35.87 40.38 -2.34
C ILE A 107 36.67 41.38 -1.49
N ILE A 108 37.91 41.66 -1.86
CA ILE A 108 38.74 42.69 -1.21
C ILE A 108 38.14 44.09 -1.40
N ALA A 109 37.65 44.41 -2.61
CA ALA A 109 36.97 45.67 -2.88
C ALA A 109 35.69 45.83 -2.03
N HIS A 110 34.94 44.76 -1.81
CA HIS A 110 33.77 44.78 -0.93
C HIS A 110 34.13 44.99 0.55
N HIS A 111 35.26 44.44 1.02
CA HIS A 111 35.80 44.76 2.35
C HIS A 111 36.06 46.26 2.50
N HIS A 112 36.78 46.86 1.56
CA HIS A 112 37.07 48.30 1.59
C HIS A 112 35.80 49.16 1.53
N ALA A 113 34.84 48.81 0.68
CA ALA A 113 33.58 49.54 0.56
C ALA A 113 32.67 49.39 1.80
N ALA A 114 32.74 48.27 2.51
CA ALA A 114 32.03 48.05 3.76
C ALA A 114 32.66 48.85 4.91
N ASP A 115 34.00 48.85 5.00
CA ASP A 115 34.75 49.65 5.97
C ASP A 115 34.48 51.16 5.75
N GLU A 116 34.48 51.65 4.51
CA GLU A 116 34.15 53.04 4.19
C GLU A 116 32.70 53.44 4.57
N LYS A 117 31.76 52.48 4.52
CA LYS A 117 30.37 52.67 4.93
C LYS A 117 30.18 52.72 6.44
N GLU A 118 30.96 51.97 7.21
CA GLU A 118 30.88 51.98 8.68
C GLU A 118 31.32 53.34 9.25
N PHE A 119 32.08 54.12 8.48
CA PHE A 119 32.49 55.49 8.79
C PHE A 119 31.60 56.61 8.18
N SER A 120 30.55 56.29 7.41
CA SER A 120 29.72 57.31 6.73
C SER A 120 28.20 57.10 6.88
N LEU A 121 27.49 58.14 7.34
CA LEU A 121 26.07 58.12 7.70
C LEU A 121 25.12 57.98 6.49
N GLN A 122 24.40 56.85 6.46
CA GLN A 122 23.05 56.59 5.88
C GLN A 122 22.81 56.58 4.36
N HIS A 123 22.19 55.48 3.87
CA HIS A 123 21.31 55.46 2.68
C HIS A 123 20.16 54.43 2.81
N PRO A 124 19.01 54.64 2.13
CA PRO A 124 17.76 53.90 2.37
C PRO A 124 17.71 52.55 1.65
N PRO A 125 16.89 51.58 2.14
CA PRO A 125 16.88 50.22 1.63
C PRO A 125 16.14 50.12 0.29
N VAL A 126 16.75 49.39 -0.64
CA VAL A 126 16.18 49.05 -1.94
C VAL A 126 15.04 48.03 -1.74
N GLN A 127 13.85 48.35 -2.27
CA GLN A 127 12.69 47.44 -2.28
C GLN A 127 12.84 46.38 -3.38
N LEU A 128 12.95 45.10 -3.01
CA LEU A 128 12.84 43.97 -3.93
C LEU A 128 11.46 43.31 -3.81
N ARG A 129 10.55 43.68 -4.72
CA ARG A 129 9.22 43.05 -4.86
C ARG A 129 9.34 41.63 -5.43
N ALA A 130 8.46 40.75 -4.96
CA ALA A 130 8.04 39.46 -5.57
C ALA A 130 8.75 38.13 -5.17
N LEU A 131 9.54 38.07 -4.10
CA LEU A 131 10.06 36.78 -3.59
C LEU A 131 9.03 35.97 -2.79
N ASN A 132 8.16 36.62 -2.02
CA ASN A 132 7.08 35.96 -1.26
C ASN A 132 6.06 35.26 -2.18
N SER A 133 5.83 35.77 -3.38
CA SER A 133 4.97 35.12 -4.39
C SER A 133 5.59 33.85 -4.97
N LEU A 134 6.92 33.78 -5.08
CA LEU A 134 7.66 32.59 -5.52
C LEU A 134 7.64 31.50 -4.44
N ALA A 135 7.87 31.86 -3.19
CA ALA A 135 7.77 30.94 -2.05
C ALA A 135 6.34 30.37 -1.91
N LYS A 136 5.29 31.20 -2.08
CA LYS A 136 3.89 30.73 -2.12
C LYS A 136 3.59 29.81 -3.31
N ARG A 137 4.18 30.05 -4.51
CA ARG A 137 4.01 29.17 -5.68
C ARG A 137 4.65 27.80 -5.47
N ILE A 138 5.84 27.73 -4.85
CA ILE A 138 6.54 26.47 -4.58
C ILE A 138 5.78 25.65 -3.51
N LEU A 139 5.32 26.30 -2.43
CA LEU A 139 4.50 25.65 -1.40
C LEU A 139 3.16 25.15 -1.96
N GLY A 140 2.55 25.92 -2.87
CA GLY A 140 1.33 25.54 -3.58
C GLY A 140 1.52 24.36 -4.56
N LEU A 141 2.70 24.20 -5.17
CA LEU A 141 3.01 23.06 -6.04
C LEU A 141 3.21 21.76 -5.23
N LEU A 142 3.88 21.83 -4.08
CA LEU A 142 4.03 20.69 -3.16
C LEU A 142 2.68 20.25 -2.55
N GLY A 143 1.81 21.20 -2.21
CA GLY A 143 0.44 20.93 -1.76
C GLY A 143 -0.44 20.33 -2.86
N LYS A 144 -0.27 20.73 -4.13
CA LYS A 144 -1.00 20.19 -5.28
C LYS A 144 -0.65 18.74 -5.60
N VAL A 145 0.58 18.29 -5.37
CA VAL A 145 0.98 16.88 -5.56
C VAL A 145 0.35 15.98 -4.50
N ALA A 146 0.29 16.43 -3.24
CA ALA A 146 -0.43 15.72 -2.17
C ALA A 146 -1.95 15.70 -2.42
N LEU A 147 -2.52 16.79 -2.93
CA LEU A 147 -3.93 16.87 -3.33
C LEU A 147 -4.24 16.05 -4.61
N LEU A 148 -3.31 15.93 -5.55
CA LEU A 148 -3.50 15.08 -6.75
C LEU A 148 -3.51 13.59 -6.36
N LEU A 149 -2.62 13.18 -5.44
CA LEU A 149 -2.60 11.81 -4.91
C LEU A 149 -3.85 11.49 -4.07
N LEU A 150 -4.40 12.48 -3.35
CA LEU A 150 -5.66 12.35 -2.64
C LEU A 150 -6.87 12.37 -3.59
N ALA A 151 -6.84 13.20 -4.65
CA ALA A 151 -7.91 13.32 -5.64
C ALA A 151 -8.04 12.08 -6.52
N ILE A 152 -6.95 11.35 -6.80
CA ILE A 152 -6.99 10.07 -7.52
C ILE A 152 -7.69 8.99 -6.66
N SER A 153 -7.66 9.11 -5.33
CA SER A 153 -8.41 8.22 -4.42
C SER A 153 -9.88 8.60 -4.22
N THR A 154 -10.32 9.75 -4.75
CA THR A 154 -11.70 10.27 -4.63
C THR A 154 -12.35 10.56 -5.98
N LEU A 155 -11.79 10.08 -7.09
CA LEU A 155 -12.51 10.10 -8.36
C LEU A 155 -13.78 9.25 -8.20
N PRO A 156 -14.98 9.84 -8.35
CA PRO A 156 -16.20 9.05 -8.40
C PRO A 156 -16.09 8.10 -9.59
N GLU A 157 -16.32 6.80 -9.35
CA GLU A 157 -16.51 5.85 -10.44
C GLU A 157 -17.56 6.41 -11.42
N PRO A 158 -17.33 6.33 -12.74
CA PRO A 158 -18.31 6.80 -13.71
C PRO A 158 -19.66 6.13 -13.43
N ALA A 159 -20.70 6.96 -13.37
CA ALA A 159 -22.08 6.60 -13.06
C ALA A 159 -22.69 5.72 -14.16
N ASN A 160 -22.23 4.47 -14.28
CA ASN A 160 -23.14 3.38 -14.53
C ASN A 160 -23.85 3.13 -13.20
N ALA A 161 -25.17 2.89 -13.20
CA ALA A 161 -25.83 2.37 -12.01
C ALA A 161 -24.97 1.21 -11.51
N SER A 162 -24.38 1.34 -10.32
CA SER A 162 -23.41 0.34 -9.88
C SER A 162 -24.18 -0.97 -9.78
N GLU A 163 -23.63 -2.04 -10.38
CA GLU A 163 -24.19 -3.40 -10.27
C GLU A 163 -24.53 -3.73 -8.80
N TRP A 164 -23.78 -3.12 -7.86
CA TRP A 164 -24.06 -3.07 -6.43
C TRP A 164 -25.45 -2.50 -6.06
N SER A 165 -25.79 -1.31 -6.53
CA SER A 165 -27.06 -0.64 -6.18
C SER A 165 -28.28 -1.37 -6.72
N GLU A 166 -28.18 -1.93 -7.92
CA GLU A 166 -29.22 -2.76 -8.52
C GLU A 166 -29.35 -4.08 -7.74
N ALA A 167 -28.23 -4.70 -7.35
CA ALA A 167 -28.24 -5.90 -6.51
C ALA A 167 -28.92 -5.66 -5.15
N GLU A 168 -28.64 -4.53 -4.49
CA GLU A 168 -29.32 -4.15 -3.24
C GLU A 168 -30.83 -3.99 -3.44
N GLN A 169 -31.25 -3.30 -4.51
CA GLN A 169 -32.66 -3.13 -4.81
C GLN A 169 -33.38 -4.46 -5.07
N LEU A 170 -32.78 -5.38 -5.83
CA LEU A 170 -33.34 -6.70 -6.08
C LEU A 170 -33.42 -7.53 -4.79
N PHE A 171 -32.41 -7.44 -3.93
CA PHE A 171 -32.41 -8.11 -2.64
C PHE A 171 -33.50 -7.58 -1.70
N ASP A 172 -33.68 -6.26 -1.65
CA ASP A 172 -34.74 -5.61 -0.87
C ASP A 172 -36.14 -5.99 -1.39
N GLN A 173 -36.31 -6.07 -2.72
CA GLN A 173 -37.55 -6.57 -3.32
C GLN A 173 -37.81 -8.04 -2.96
N ALA A 174 -36.76 -8.87 -2.94
CA ALA A 174 -36.86 -10.27 -2.53
C ALA A 174 -37.26 -10.42 -1.05
N LEU A 175 -36.76 -9.55 -0.17
CA LEU A 175 -37.14 -9.49 1.24
C LEU A 175 -38.61 -9.07 1.45
N ALA A 176 -39.13 -8.19 0.58
CA ALA A 176 -40.52 -7.73 0.62
C ALA A 176 -41.51 -8.75 0.04
N ALA A 177 -41.04 -9.66 -0.81
CA ALA A 177 -41.85 -10.74 -1.36
C ALA A 177 -42.17 -11.81 -0.28
N PRO A 178 -43.27 -12.58 -0.43
CA PRO A 178 -43.58 -13.66 0.51
C PRO A 178 -42.42 -14.65 0.63
N ALA A 179 -41.97 -14.89 1.86
CA ALA A 179 -40.83 -15.76 2.13
C ALA A 179 -41.05 -17.18 1.58
N GLY A 180 -40.03 -17.73 0.90
CA GLY A 180 -40.08 -19.05 0.29
C GLY A 180 -40.92 -19.16 -0.99
N SER A 181 -41.41 -18.05 -1.53
CA SER A 181 -42.14 -18.04 -2.81
C SER A 181 -41.20 -18.04 -4.02
N ASP A 182 -41.66 -18.59 -5.14
CA ASP A 182 -40.88 -18.59 -6.40
C ASP A 182 -40.45 -17.19 -6.86
N PRO A 183 -41.29 -16.12 -6.78
CA PRO A 183 -40.86 -14.77 -7.10
C PRO A 183 -39.72 -14.27 -6.21
N ALA A 184 -39.78 -14.57 -4.89
CA ALA A 184 -38.71 -14.20 -3.98
C ALA A 184 -37.40 -14.92 -4.34
N ALA A 185 -37.47 -16.23 -4.63
CA ALA A 185 -36.30 -17.01 -5.03
C ALA A 185 -35.67 -16.51 -6.33
N ALA A 186 -36.48 -16.12 -7.32
CA ALA A 186 -35.99 -15.52 -8.57
C ALA A 186 -35.27 -14.20 -8.34
N LEU A 187 -35.84 -13.30 -7.51
CA LEU A 187 -35.22 -12.02 -7.16
C LEU A 187 -33.91 -12.22 -6.38
N TYR A 188 -33.85 -13.18 -5.45
CA TYR A 188 -32.60 -13.53 -4.76
C TYR A 188 -31.54 -14.06 -5.73
N ALA A 189 -31.90 -14.93 -6.67
CA ALA A 189 -30.96 -15.46 -7.66
C ALA A 189 -30.40 -14.34 -8.55
N GLU A 190 -31.24 -13.40 -8.98
CA GLU A 190 -30.82 -12.25 -9.77
C GLU A 190 -29.90 -11.31 -8.97
N ALA A 191 -30.30 -10.97 -7.74
CA ALA A 191 -29.47 -10.18 -6.82
C ALA A 191 -28.10 -10.84 -6.59
N ALA A 192 -28.07 -12.16 -6.42
CA ALA A 192 -26.83 -12.90 -6.23
C ALA A 192 -25.89 -12.77 -7.44
N HIS A 193 -26.42 -12.92 -8.66
CA HIS A 193 -25.64 -12.72 -9.89
C HIS A 193 -25.11 -11.29 -10.01
N LYS A 194 -25.92 -10.28 -9.68
CA LYS A 194 -25.52 -8.87 -9.68
C LYS A 194 -24.43 -8.58 -8.65
N PHE A 195 -24.54 -9.13 -7.43
CA PHE A 195 -23.48 -9.04 -6.44
C PHE A 195 -22.19 -9.73 -6.90
N GLN A 196 -22.26 -10.89 -7.54
CA GLN A 196 -21.08 -11.55 -8.11
C GLN A 196 -20.42 -10.70 -9.21
N ALA A 197 -21.21 -10.07 -10.07
CA ALA A 197 -20.73 -9.16 -11.11
C ALA A 197 -20.05 -7.92 -10.49
N ALA A 198 -20.66 -7.30 -9.47
CA ALA A 198 -20.06 -6.20 -8.73
C ALA A 198 -18.71 -6.61 -8.10
N ALA A 199 -18.63 -7.81 -7.53
CA ALA A 199 -17.41 -8.33 -6.96
C ALA A 199 -16.31 -8.55 -8.02
N ALA A 200 -16.68 -9.09 -9.19
CA ALA A 200 -15.77 -9.28 -10.32
C ALA A 200 -15.27 -7.95 -10.90
N ALA A 201 -16.09 -6.90 -10.85
CA ALA A 201 -15.72 -5.53 -11.22
C ALA A 201 -14.83 -4.83 -10.16
N GLY A 202 -14.57 -5.46 -9.01
CA GLY A 202 -13.81 -4.85 -7.91
C GLY A 202 -14.63 -3.88 -7.05
N GLN A 203 -15.95 -3.80 -7.24
CA GLN A 203 -16.84 -2.97 -6.44
C GLN A 203 -17.15 -3.68 -5.12
N ARG A 204 -16.57 -3.17 -4.02
CA ARG A 204 -16.79 -3.67 -2.65
C ARG A 204 -16.69 -5.21 -2.55
N PRO A 205 -15.63 -5.84 -3.08
CA PRO A 205 -15.64 -7.27 -3.39
C PRO A 205 -15.92 -8.17 -2.19
N GLY A 206 -15.44 -7.82 -0.99
CA GLY A 206 -15.73 -8.58 0.22
C GLY A 206 -17.21 -8.55 0.64
N ALA A 207 -17.86 -7.39 0.54
CA ALA A 207 -19.29 -7.26 0.83
C ALA A 207 -20.15 -7.86 -0.28
N ALA A 208 -19.70 -7.75 -1.53
CA ALA A 208 -20.40 -8.26 -2.71
C ALA A 208 -20.44 -9.78 -2.69
N TRP A 209 -19.31 -10.45 -2.46
CA TRP A 209 -19.29 -11.91 -2.28
C TRP A 209 -20.09 -12.38 -1.06
N TYR A 210 -20.07 -11.63 0.05
CA TYR A 210 -20.88 -11.96 1.24
C TYR A 210 -22.38 -11.88 0.94
N ASN A 211 -22.83 -10.80 0.29
CA ASN A 211 -24.24 -10.62 -0.06
C ASN A 211 -24.69 -11.59 -1.16
N ALA A 212 -23.83 -11.93 -2.13
CA ALA A 212 -24.08 -13.02 -3.07
C ALA A 212 -24.30 -14.35 -2.33
N GLY A 213 -23.49 -14.63 -1.30
CA GLY A 213 -23.64 -15.81 -0.45
C GLY A 213 -24.96 -15.84 0.32
N ASN A 214 -25.37 -14.70 0.88
CA ASN A 214 -26.67 -14.54 1.56
C ASN A 214 -27.82 -14.78 0.58
N ALA A 215 -27.74 -14.22 -0.62
CA ALA A 215 -28.77 -14.35 -1.65
C ALA A 215 -28.91 -15.80 -2.14
N TRP A 216 -27.80 -16.48 -2.48
CA TRP A 216 -27.84 -17.90 -2.84
C TRP A 216 -28.31 -18.81 -1.71
N PHE A 217 -28.02 -18.44 -0.46
CA PHE A 217 -28.53 -19.18 0.69
C PHE A 217 -30.07 -19.16 0.73
N GLN A 218 -30.69 -18.01 0.44
CA GLN A 218 -32.15 -17.87 0.42
C GLN A 218 -32.82 -18.65 -0.71
N THR A 219 -32.12 -18.94 -1.80
CA THR A 219 -32.65 -19.79 -2.89
C THR A 219 -32.47 -21.29 -2.60
N GLY A 220 -31.78 -21.66 -1.53
CA GLY A 220 -31.37 -23.06 -1.27
C GLY A 220 -30.23 -23.56 -2.15
N ALA A 221 -29.59 -22.70 -2.95
CA ALA A 221 -28.43 -23.06 -3.77
C ALA A 221 -27.16 -23.06 -2.91
N LEU A 222 -27.04 -24.06 -2.03
CA LEU A 222 -26.06 -24.10 -0.95
C LEU A 222 -24.61 -24.10 -1.45
N GLY A 223 -24.29 -24.80 -2.54
CA GLY A 223 -22.93 -24.80 -3.08
C GLY A 223 -22.52 -23.45 -3.64
N ARG A 224 -23.44 -22.73 -4.29
CA ARG A 224 -23.20 -21.33 -4.71
C ARG A 224 -23.03 -20.41 -3.51
N SER A 225 -23.82 -20.60 -2.45
CA SER A 225 -23.69 -19.85 -1.20
C SER A 225 -22.34 -20.09 -0.52
N ILE A 226 -21.96 -21.37 -0.32
CA ILE A 226 -20.66 -21.76 0.25
C ILE A 226 -19.51 -21.19 -0.58
N ALA A 227 -19.56 -21.30 -1.91
CA ALA A 227 -18.54 -20.75 -2.77
C ALA A 227 -18.39 -19.23 -2.61
N ALA A 228 -19.51 -18.50 -2.60
CA ALA A 228 -19.53 -17.05 -2.44
C ALA A 228 -19.00 -16.62 -1.06
N TYR A 229 -19.39 -17.29 0.02
CA TYR A 229 -18.85 -17.01 1.35
C TYR A 229 -17.35 -17.31 1.45
N ARG A 230 -16.87 -18.40 0.84
CA ARG A 230 -15.43 -18.69 0.76
C ARG A 230 -14.68 -17.61 0.02
N GLN A 231 -15.24 -17.10 -1.08
CA GLN A 231 -14.66 -15.99 -1.82
C GLN A 231 -14.66 -14.69 -0.99
N ALA A 232 -15.74 -14.42 -0.24
CA ALA A 232 -15.80 -13.29 0.69
C ALA A 232 -14.74 -13.37 1.80
N ARG A 233 -14.42 -14.59 2.28
CA ARG A 233 -13.44 -14.82 3.36
C ARG A 233 -12.04 -14.36 2.98
N ILE A 234 -11.70 -14.34 1.70
CA ILE A 234 -10.41 -13.84 1.19
C ILE A 234 -10.25 -12.34 1.49
N TYR A 235 -11.34 -11.59 1.39
CA TYR A 235 -11.38 -10.16 1.68
C TYR A 235 -11.64 -9.88 3.16
N ARG A 236 -12.48 -10.69 3.80
CA ARG A 236 -12.99 -10.51 5.17
C ARG A 236 -12.65 -11.71 6.07
N PRO A 237 -11.37 -12.11 6.22
CA PRO A 237 -10.98 -13.37 6.88
C PRO A 237 -11.29 -13.42 8.38
N PHE A 238 -11.48 -12.27 9.02
CA PHE A 238 -11.77 -12.15 10.47
C PHE A 238 -13.19 -11.63 10.73
N ASP A 239 -14.10 -11.79 9.76
CA ASP A 239 -15.52 -11.45 9.93
C ASP A 239 -16.27 -12.65 10.53
N SER A 240 -16.72 -12.49 11.78
CA SER A 240 -17.43 -13.55 12.52
C SER A 240 -18.78 -13.87 11.90
N MET A 241 -19.53 -12.88 11.40
CA MET A 241 -20.84 -13.11 10.79
C MET A 241 -20.69 -13.92 9.49
N LEU A 242 -19.66 -13.61 8.70
CA LEU A 242 -19.33 -14.40 7.52
C LEU A 242 -19.00 -15.86 7.86
N LEU A 243 -18.21 -16.09 8.93
CA LEU A 243 -17.86 -17.45 9.36
C LEU A 243 -19.08 -18.22 9.88
N GLU A 244 -19.97 -17.56 10.61
CA GLU A 244 -21.23 -18.14 11.09
C GLU A 244 -22.14 -18.53 9.91
N ASN A 245 -22.31 -17.64 8.93
CA ASN A 245 -23.13 -17.92 7.74
C ASN A 245 -22.53 -19.04 6.88
N LEU A 246 -21.21 -19.06 6.68
CA LEU A 246 -20.52 -20.15 5.99
C LEU A 246 -20.73 -21.49 6.72
N THR A 247 -20.65 -21.48 8.05
CA THR A 247 -20.87 -22.68 8.88
C THR A 247 -22.31 -23.16 8.76
N ALA A 248 -23.29 -22.25 8.77
CA ALA A 248 -24.70 -22.59 8.58
C ALA A 248 -24.96 -23.20 7.19
N ALA A 249 -24.41 -22.61 6.12
CA ALA A 249 -24.54 -23.15 4.77
C ALA A 249 -23.92 -24.54 4.62
N ARG A 250 -22.73 -24.75 5.20
CA ARG A 250 -22.07 -26.07 5.25
C ARG A 250 -22.90 -27.10 6.01
N ALA A 251 -23.50 -26.72 7.14
CA ALA A 251 -24.32 -27.61 7.95
C ALA A 251 -25.59 -28.07 7.21
N LEU A 252 -26.20 -27.19 6.40
CA LEU A 252 -27.36 -27.54 5.58
C LEU A 252 -27.01 -28.39 4.36
N ALA A 253 -25.78 -28.26 3.83
CA ALA A 253 -25.34 -29.03 2.67
C ALA A 253 -25.08 -30.51 2.98
N LEU A 254 -24.97 -30.87 4.26
CA LEU A 254 -24.77 -32.25 4.74
C LEU A 254 -23.55 -32.97 4.14
N ASN A 255 -22.55 -32.20 3.71
CA ASN A 255 -21.31 -32.72 3.13
C ASN A 255 -20.17 -32.71 4.15
N ASP A 256 -19.17 -33.56 3.91
CA ASP A 256 -17.91 -33.50 4.66
C ASP A 256 -17.21 -32.16 4.40
N VAL A 257 -16.84 -31.48 5.48
CA VAL A 257 -16.13 -30.20 5.43
C VAL A 257 -14.63 -30.47 5.55
N PRO A 258 -13.78 -29.88 4.69
CA PRO A 258 -12.33 -30.00 4.84
C PRO A 258 -11.94 -29.52 6.24
N LYS A 259 -11.14 -30.31 6.97
CA LYS A 259 -10.51 -29.82 8.20
C LYS A 259 -9.69 -28.60 7.80
N ASP A 260 -10.01 -27.43 8.36
CA ASP A 260 -9.31 -26.18 8.08
C ASP A 260 -7.80 -26.46 8.19
N SER A 261 -7.12 -26.48 7.04
CA SER A 261 -5.67 -26.70 7.02
C SER A 261 -5.05 -25.57 7.82
N ALA A 262 -4.18 -25.87 8.79
CA ALA A 262 -3.56 -24.91 9.69
C ALA A 262 -2.73 -23.79 8.99
N VAL A 263 -2.72 -23.75 7.67
CA VAL A 263 -1.87 -22.90 6.82
C VAL A 263 -2.68 -22.22 5.71
N TRP A 264 -3.94 -21.83 5.96
CA TRP A 264 -4.62 -20.88 5.06
C TRP A 264 -4.35 -19.45 5.52
N PHE A 265 -3.57 -18.70 4.74
CA PHE A 265 -3.30 -17.30 5.00
C PHE A 265 -3.92 -16.41 3.92
N PRO A 266 -4.65 -15.35 4.29
CA PRO A 266 -5.26 -14.44 3.32
C PRO A 266 -4.18 -13.63 2.60
N SER A 267 -3.96 -13.94 1.32
CA SER A 267 -2.90 -13.33 0.48
C SER A 267 -2.97 -11.81 0.44
N LEU A 268 -4.19 -11.27 0.41
CA LEU A 268 -4.46 -9.83 0.41
C LEU A 268 -3.92 -9.14 1.66
N TRP A 269 -4.13 -9.75 2.82
CA TRP A 269 -3.66 -9.24 4.10
C TRP A 269 -2.15 -9.39 4.26
N LEU A 270 -1.58 -10.48 3.75
CA LEU A 270 -0.13 -10.66 3.72
C LEU A 270 0.56 -9.62 2.84
N LYS A 271 -0.03 -9.23 1.69
CA LYS A 271 0.46 -8.12 0.85
C LYS A 271 0.45 -6.79 1.61
N ALA A 272 -0.67 -6.46 2.26
CA ALA A 272 -0.78 -5.24 3.05
C ALA A 272 0.21 -5.22 4.23
N LEU A 273 0.36 -6.34 4.95
CA LEU A 273 1.33 -6.49 6.03
C LEU A 273 2.77 -6.33 5.52
N LEU A 274 3.11 -6.98 4.40
CA LEU A 274 4.44 -6.88 3.80
C LEU A 274 4.78 -5.43 3.45
N LEU A 275 3.83 -4.67 2.91
CA LEU A 275 4.02 -3.26 2.59
C LEU A 275 4.29 -2.41 3.86
N VAL A 276 3.52 -2.65 4.93
CA VAL A 276 3.75 -1.98 6.23
C VAL A 276 5.13 -2.34 6.80
N LEU A 277 5.52 -3.61 6.71
CA LEU A 277 6.84 -4.07 7.16
C LEU A 277 7.98 -3.47 6.32
N CYS A 278 7.80 -3.30 5.00
CA CYS A 278 8.77 -2.61 4.15
C CYS A 278 8.93 -1.13 4.54
N ALA A 279 7.82 -0.43 4.83
CA ALA A 279 7.86 0.94 5.31
C ALA A 279 8.56 1.05 6.68
N LEU A 280 8.24 0.12 7.59
CA LEU A 280 8.89 0.02 8.90
C LEU A 280 10.38 -0.28 8.76
N LEU A 281 10.77 -1.19 7.85
CA LEU A 281 12.16 -1.51 7.56
C LEU A 281 12.92 -0.26 7.09
N GLY A 282 12.37 0.46 6.11
CA GLY A 282 12.94 1.73 5.66
C GLY A 282 13.12 2.75 6.79
N ALA A 283 12.10 2.91 7.65
CA ALA A 283 12.18 3.79 8.81
C ALA A 283 13.27 3.36 9.81
N THR A 284 13.33 2.08 10.17
CA THR A 284 14.36 1.55 11.09
C THR A 284 15.76 1.70 10.52
N ILE A 285 15.96 1.52 9.21
CA ILE A 285 17.25 1.75 8.55
C ILE A 285 17.63 3.23 8.63
N LEU A 286 16.72 4.16 8.35
CA LEU A 286 17.00 5.60 8.47
C LEU A 286 17.37 5.99 9.91
N ILE A 287 16.66 5.45 10.91
CA ILE A 287 16.98 5.70 12.32
C ILE A 287 18.33 5.08 12.70
N TYR A 288 18.61 3.85 12.24
CA TYR A 288 19.92 3.22 12.41
C TYR A 288 21.02 4.06 11.78
N LEU A 289 20.83 4.57 10.57
CA LEU A 289 21.82 5.43 9.90
C LEU A 289 22.03 6.75 10.66
N ARG A 290 21.02 7.27 11.37
CA ARG A 290 21.09 8.50 12.17
C ARG A 290 21.85 8.31 13.49
N TYR A 291 21.62 7.22 14.20
CA TYR A 291 22.10 7.02 15.58
C TYR A 291 23.16 5.92 15.73
N ARG A 292 23.21 4.96 14.80
CA ARG A 292 24.12 3.80 14.79
C ARG A 292 24.16 2.98 16.08
N GLY A 293 23.05 2.97 16.83
CA GLY A 293 22.91 2.15 18.04
C GLY A 293 22.66 0.67 17.74
N ARG A 294 23.17 -0.22 18.59
CA ARG A 294 22.95 -1.68 18.50
C ARG A 294 21.47 -2.06 18.50
N ALA A 295 20.65 -1.37 19.30
CA ALA A 295 19.19 -1.58 19.35
C ALA A 295 18.49 -1.34 18.00
N TRP A 296 18.95 -0.37 17.21
CA TRP A 296 18.37 -0.10 15.89
C TRP A 296 18.85 -1.10 14.83
N ALA A 297 20.08 -1.61 14.98
CA ALA A 297 20.58 -2.71 14.14
C ALA A 297 19.78 -3.99 14.39
N THR A 298 19.50 -4.33 15.66
CA THR A 298 18.66 -5.48 16.00
C THR A 298 17.22 -5.28 15.52
N ALA A 299 16.65 -4.08 15.65
CA ALA A 299 15.33 -3.75 15.10
C ALA A 299 15.28 -3.97 13.57
N CYS A 300 16.28 -3.49 12.83
CA CYS A 300 16.38 -3.73 11.38
C CYS A 300 16.39 -5.22 11.05
N LEU A 301 17.19 -6.02 11.79
CA LEU A 301 17.28 -7.46 11.58
C LEU A 301 15.94 -8.16 11.87
N VAL A 302 15.28 -7.82 12.98
CA VAL A 302 13.97 -8.39 13.35
C VAL A 302 12.93 -8.08 12.27
N VAL A 303 12.83 -6.83 11.84
CA VAL A 303 11.88 -6.44 10.79
C VAL A 303 12.21 -7.11 9.45
N LEU A 304 13.49 -7.26 9.10
CA LEU A 304 13.92 -7.98 7.90
C LEU A 304 13.52 -9.47 7.94
N VAL A 305 13.71 -10.13 9.08
CA VAL A 305 13.28 -11.52 9.27
C VAL A 305 11.77 -11.64 9.15
N LEU A 306 11.00 -10.71 9.74
CA LEU A 306 9.54 -10.67 9.59
C LEU A 306 9.13 -10.47 8.12
N CYS A 307 9.79 -9.58 7.38
CA CYS A 307 9.54 -9.42 5.94
C CYS A 307 9.76 -10.74 5.19
N GLY A 308 10.87 -11.44 5.47
CA GLY A 308 11.18 -12.73 4.86
C GLY A 308 10.15 -13.81 5.18
N LEU A 309 9.69 -13.88 6.43
CA LEU A 309 8.64 -14.81 6.85
C LEU A 309 7.30 -14.48 6.17
N THR A 310 6.88 -13.21 6.16
CA THR A 310 5.65 -12.78 5.49
C THR A 310 5.71 -13.05 3.99
N LEU A 311 6.85 -12.84 3.34
CA LEU A 311 7.05 -13.15 1.92
C LEU A 311 6.96 -14.66 1.66
N ARG A 312 7.54 -15.50 2.54
CA ARG A 312 7.42 -16.97 2.46
C ARG A 312 5.95 -17.41 2.58
N LEU A 313 5.22 -16.85 3.55
CA LEU A 313 3.79 -17.13 3.72
C LEU A 313 2.97 -16.68 2.52
N LEU A 314 3.27 -15.51 1.96
CA LEU A 314 2.60 -14.98 0.77
C LEU A 314 2.84 -15.88 -0.44
N TYR A 315 4.09 -16.33 -0.63
CA TYR A 315 4.42 -17.27 -1.70
C TYR A 315 3.61 -18.57 -1.58
N VAL A 316 3.56 -19.17 -0.38
CA VAL A 316 2.75 -20.38 -0.15
C VAL A 316 1.26 -20.12 -0.40
N SER A 317 0.73 -18.99 0.09
CA SER A 317 -0.67 -18.60 -0.11
C SER A 317 -1.02 -18.45 -1.60
N VAL A 318 -0.16 -17.79 -2.39
CA VAL A 318 -0.37 -17.63 -3.84
C VAL A 318 -0.31 -18.98 -4.57
N GLN A 319 0.57 -19.89 -4.15
CA GLN A 319 0.64 -21.25 -4.73
C GLN A 319 -0.59 -22.11 -4.43
N MET A 320 -1.37 -21.76 -3.41
CA MET A 320 -2.61 -22.46 -3.03
C MET A 320 -3.87 -21.79 -3.60
N SER A 321 -3.80 -20.53 -4.05
CA SER A 321 -4.91 -19.80 -4.68
C SER A 321 -5.36 -20.51 -5.97
N GLY A 322 -6.67 -20.57 -6.22
CA GLY A 322 -7.25 -21.23 -7.39
C GLY A 322 -7.26 -22.76 -7.34
N ARG A 323 -6.73 -23.38 -6.28
CA ARG A 323 -6.77 -24.84 -6.11
C ARG A 323 -7.98 -25.31 -5.33
N GLN A 324 -8.65 -24.44 -4.57
CA GLN A 324 -9.85 -24.82 -3.83
C GLN A 324 -11.08 -24.58 -4.70
N GLY A 325 -12.08 -25.46 -4.59
CA GLY A 325 -13.33 -25.34 -5.33
C GLY A 325 -14.52 -25.89 -4.55
N VAL A 326 -15.72 -25.52 -5.01
CA VAL A 326 -17.00 -25.99 -4.47
C VAL A 326 -17.88 -26.42 -5.64
N VAL A 327 -18.51 -27.58 -5.54
CA VAL A 327 -19.53 -28.03 -6.50
C VAL A 327 -20.76 -27.12 -6.37
N ILE A 328 -21.24 -26.57 -7.49
CA ILE A 328 -22.36 -25.61 -7.54
C ILE A 328 -23.58 -26.12 -8.33
N ALA A 329 -23.63 -27.42 -8.56
CA ALA A 329 -24.68 -28.11 -9.29
C ALA A 329 -25.28 -29.23 -8.43
N ASP A 330 -26.58 -29.46 -8.55
CA ASP A 330 -27.34 -30.42 -7.72
C ASP A 330 -26.75 -31.83 -7.73
N SER A 331 -26.28 -32.26 -8.90
CA SER A 331 -25.58 -33.53 -9.07
C SER A 331 -24.50 -33.45 -10.15
N VAL A 332 -23.31 -33.92 -9.80
CA VAL A 332 -22.15 -33.99 -10.69
C VAL A 332 -21.65 -35.43 -10.76
N LEU A 333 -21.71 -36.02 -11.95
CA LEU A 333 -21.16 -37.35 -12.17
C LEU A 333 -19.63 -37.29 -12.26
N ALA A 334 -18.96 -37.58 -11.15
CA ALA A 334 -17.51 -37.72 -11.07
C ALA A 334 -17.03 -38.85 -11.99
N ARG A 335 -15.93 -38.64 -12.74
CA ARG A 335 -15.42 -39.58 -13.74
C ARG A 335 -14.00 -40.03 -13.46
N LYS A 336 -13.63 -41.19 -14.00
CA LYS A 336 -12.25 -41.73 -13.91
C LYS A 336 -11.25 -41.03 -14.84
N GLY A 337 -11.72 -40.22 -15.78
CA GLY A 337 -10.86 -39.51 -16.74
C GLY A 337 -11.48 -38.21 -17.26
N PRO A 338 -10.70 -37.37 -17.96
CA PRO A 338 -11.07 -36.01 -18.38
C PRO A 338 -11.94 -35.99 -19.66
N SER A 339 -13.03 -36.75 -19.66
CA SER A 339 -14.01 -36.80 -20.75
C SER A 339 -15.30 -37.50 -20.32
N TYR A 340 -16.41 -37.11 -20.95
CA TYR A 340 -17.71 -37.78 -20.79
C TYR A 340 -17.72 -39.26 -21.26
N ALA A 341 -16.70 -39.72 -21.99
CA ALA A 341 -16.57 -41.11 -22.39
C ALA A 341 -16.09 -42.04 -21.25
N TYR A 342 -15.44 -41.50 -20.21
CA TYR A 342 -14.95 -42.31 -19.09
C TYR A 342 -16.08 -42.72 -18.15
N ALA A 343 -15.95 -43.92 -17.59
CA ALA A 343 -16.86 -44.44 -16.58
C ALA A 343 -16.90 -43.54 -15.32
N ALA A 344 -18.02 -43.62 -14.59
CA ALA A 344 -18.17 -42.95 -13.31
C ALA A 344 -17.09 -43.42 -12.33
N ALA A 345 -16.56 -42.47 -11.54
CA ALA A 345 -15.60 -42.74 -10.48
C ALA A 345 -16.27 -43.36 -9.26
N PHE A 346 -17.50 -42.94 -8.97
CA PHE A 346 -18.29 -43.36 -7.80
C PHE A 346 -19.68 -43.85 -8.22
N HIS A 347 -20.33 -44.59 -7.33
CA HIS A 347 -21.71 -45.05 -7.53
C HIS A 347 -22.73 -43.92 -7.34
N GLU A 348 -22.44 -42.98 -6.45
CA GLU A 348 -23.27 -41.80 -6.17
C GLU A 348 -22.64 -40.55 -6.79
N PRO A 349 -23.43 -39.63 -7.35
CA PRO A 349 -22.93 -38.36 -7.85
C PRO A 349 -22.45 -37.48 -6.70
N LEU A 350 -21.56 -36.54 -6.99
CA LEU A 350 -21.23 -35.47 -6.05
C LEU A 350 -22.40 -34.50 -5.99
N HIS A 351 -22.73 -34.05 -4.79
CA HIS A 351 -23.86 -33.15 -4.55
C HIS A 351 -23.43 -31.69 -4.47
N ASP A 352 -24.42 -30.80 -4.52
CA ASP A 352 -24.23 -29.37 -4.33
C ASP A 352 -23.52 -29.07 -3.00
N GLY A 353 -22.54 -28.16 -3.02
CA GLY A 353 -21.79 -27.75 -1.84
C GLY A 353 -20.62 -28.67 -1.45
N VAL A 354 -20.31 -29.72 -2.21
CA VAL A 354 -19.10 -30.52 -1.96
C VAL A 354 -17.86 -29.66 -2.19
N GLU A 355 -17.02 -29.54 -1.16
CA GLU A 355 -15.74 -28.83 -1.24
C GLU A 355 -14.62 -29.76 -1.70
N LEU A 356 -13.77 -29.26 -2.59
CA LEU A 356 -12.74 -30.05 -3.24
C LEU A 356 -11.46 -29.26 -3.48
N THR A 357 -10.37 -29.98 -3.74
CA THR A 357 -9.08 -29.39 -4.13
C THR A 357 -8.67 -29.86 -5.53
N VAL A 358 -8.52 -28.93 -6.46
CA VAL A 358 -8.02 -29.14 -7.82
C VAL A 358 -6.52 -29.41 -7.78
N GLN A 359 -6.13 -30.58 -8.28
CA GLN A 359 -4.74 -31.02 -8.42
C GLN A 359 -4.19 -30.68 -9.80
N GLU A 360 -4.98 -30.99 -10.84
CA GLU A 360 -4.60 -30.81 -12.24
C GLU A 360 -5.80 -30.29 -13.04
N THR A 361 -5.55 -29.47 -14.06
CA THR A 361 -6.58 -29.02 -15.00
C THR A 361 -6.22 -29.44 -16.41
N ARG A 362 -7.16 -30.07 -17.13
CA ARG A 362 -7.02 -30.49 -18.53
C ARG A 362 -8.25 -30.03 -19.32
N LYS A 363 -8.07 -29.01 -20.16
CA LYS A 363 -9.16 -28.39 -20.93
C LYS A 363 -10.29 -27.96 -19.97
N GLU A 364 -11.48 -28.52 -20.12
CA GLU A 364 -12.67 -28.21 -19.31
C GLU A 364 -12.81 -29.10 -18.06
N TRP A 365 -11.85 -29.99 -17.81
CA TRP A 365 -11.90 -30.96 -16.72
C TRP A 365 -10.85 -30.67 -15.65
N GLY A 366 -11.24 -30.76 -14.38
CA GLY A 366 -10.33 -30.72 -13.24
C GLY A 366 -10.19 -32.10 -12.61
N LEU A 367 -8.95 -32.55 -12.38
CA LEU A 367 -8.67 -33.63 -11.44
C LEU A 367 -8.74 -33.05 -10.05
N VAL A 368 -9.67 -33.56 -9.24
CA VAL A 368 -9.97 -33.04 -7.92
C VAL A 368 -9.78 -34.12 -6.87
N SER A 369 -9.31 -33.71 -5.70
CA SER A 369 -9.26 -34.51 -4.48
C SER A 369 -10.37 -34.05 -3.53
N LEU A 370 -11.17 -35.01 -3.07
CA LEU A 370 -12.25 -34.80 -2.10
C LEU A 370 -11.71 -34.80 -0.66
N VAL A 371 -12.54 -34.43 0.31
CA VAL A 371 -12.18 -34.35 1.73
C VAL A 371 -11.70 -35.69 2.30
N ASP A 372 -12.25 -36.80 1.80
CA ASP A 372 -11.88 -38.16 2.18
C ASP A 372 -10.62 -38.70 1.48
N GLY A 373 -9.98 -37.89 0.61
CA GLY A 373 -8.77 -38.24 -0.12
C GLY A 373 -9.01 -38.97 -1.46
N ARG A 374 -10.27 -39.26 -1.84
CA ARG A 374 -10.56 -39.85 -3.15
C ARG A 374 -10.32 -38.82 -4.26
N GLU A 375 -9.83 -39.31 -5.41
CA GLU A 375 -9.57 -38.49 -6.59
C GLU A 375 -10.55 -38.80 -7.72
N CYS A 376 -11.00 -37.77 -8.43
CA CYS A 376 -11.87 -37.92 -9.59
C CYS A 376 -11.76 -36.74 -10.55
N TRP A 377 -12.29 -36.90 -11.76
CA TRP A 377 -12.41 -35.84 -12.75
C TRP A 377 -13.81 -35.25 -12.75
N VAL A 378 -13.91 -33.93 -12.70
CA VAL A 378 -15.17 -33.18 -12.76
C VAL A 378 -15.12 -32.08 -13.82
N PRO A 379 -16.24 -31.76 -14.48
CA PRO A 379 -16.31 -30.58 -15.36
C PRO A 379 -16.15 -29.31 -14.54
N LEU A 380 -15.23 -28.43 -14.95
CA LEU A 380 -14.98 -27.16 -14.25
C LEU A 380 -16.19 -26.20 -14.32
N SER A 381 -17.07 -26.34 -15.31
CA SER A 381 -18.30 -25.55 -15.42
C SER A 381 -19.30 -25.80 -14.28
N GLN A 382 -19.15 -26.92 -13.56
CA GLN A 382 -19.99 -27.31 -12.41
C GLN A 382 -19.31 -27.04 -11.07
N VAL A 383 -18.12 -26.44 -11.08
CA VAL A 383 -17.31 -26.16 -9.90
C VAL A 383 -16.95 -24.68 -9.88
N GLN A 384 -17.28 -24.00 -8.78
CA GLN A 384 -16.79 -22.65 -8.54
C GLN A 384 -15.40 -22.73 -7.90
N LEU A 385 -14.38 -22.24 -8.61
CA LEU A 385 -13.03 -22.09 -8.07
C LEU A 385 -12.94 -20.86 -7.15
N ILE A 386 -12.11 -20.97 -6.13
CA ILE A 386 -11.87 -19.95 -5.11
C ILE A 386 -10.50 -19.31 -5.34
N HIS A 387 -10.47 -17.99 -5.58
CA HIS A 387 -9.28 -17.25 -6.02
C HIS A 387 -8.76 -16.22 -5.02
#